data_AF-A0A1Z5JH86-F1
#
_entry.id   AF-A0A1Z5JH86-F1
#
_cell.length_a   1.000
_cell.length_b   1.000
_cell.length_c   1.000
_cell.angle_alpha   90.00
_cell.angle_beta   90.00
_cell.angle_gamma   90.00
#
_symmetry.space_group_name_H-M   'P 1'
#
loop_
_entity.id
_entity.type
_entity.pdbx_description
1 polymer ?
#
loop_
_entity_poly.entity_id
_entity_poly.type
_entity_poly.pdbx_seq_one_letter_code
_entity_poly.pdbx_strand_id
1 'polypeptide(L)'
;MGKAKKKNEECFPPSLLLSSERNSIRFETLLPDRIWILHNFLTHEECQAWIQYIEQDITMYLTQQRGNKYYAQRECYRFQRNDESMSHRIYERLRDHCQVLPLGPPIMCNPNLRLYKYTKGMSFGKHVDESQVIPGWGKTRVTVLIYLSECQGGATSFESNVAFLPKEGAMLLHVHGDDCLEHEGKPVKGGIKYILRTDLVYAN
;
A
#
# COMPACT_ATOMS: atom_id res chain seq x y z
N MET A 1 17.22 17.44 35.62
CA MET A 1 17.12 16.20 34.81
C MET A 1 15.93 16.32 33.87
N GLY A 2 16.19 16.73 32.62
CA GLY A 2 15.16 16.79 31.59
C GLY A 2 14.76 15.37 31.20
N LYS A 3 13.47 15.04 31.35
CA LYS A 3 12.91 13.81 30.79
C LYS A 3 13.08 13.86 29.27
N ALA A 4 13.92 12.99 28.72
CA ALA A 4 13.95 12.74 27.29
C ALA A 4 12.52 12.38 26.85
N LYS A 5 11.90 13.24 26.03
CA LYS A 5 10.64 12.91 25.36
C LYS A 5 10.88 11.61 24.58
N LYS A 6 10.03 10.61 24.81
CA LYS A 6 10.02 9.33 24.09
C LYS A 6 10.00 9.61 22.58
N LYS A 7 11.12 9.41 21.89
CA LYS A 7 11.21 9.45 20.42
C LYS A 7 10.57 8.22 19.74
N ASN A 8 10.15 7.21 20.52
CA ASN A 8 9.68 5.92 20.00
C ASN A 8 8.20 5.87 19.60
N GLU A 9 7.42 6.95 19.72
CA GLU A 9 5.99 6.94 19.38
C GLU A 9 5.68 7.38 17.93
N GLU A 10 6.69 7.85 17.17
CA GLU A 10 6.49 8.43 15.83
C GLU A 10 6.72 7.47 14.66
N CYS A 11 7.37 6.31 14.86
CA CYS A 11 7.67 5.35 13.78
C CYS A 11 6.97 4.00 14.01
N PHE A 12 6.77 3.24 12.94
CA PHE A 12 6.35 1.84 12.99
C PHE A 12 7.47 0.97 13.61
N PRO A 13 7.13 -0.03 14.44
CA PRO A 13 8.12 -0.94 15.00
C PRO A 13 8.98 -1.60 13.90
N PRO A 14 10.32 -1.59 14.03
CA PRO A 14 11.19 -2.22 13.04
C PRO A 14 10.93 -3.72 12.85
N SER A 15 10.38 -4.39 13.87
CA SER A 15 9.99 -5.81 13.83
C SER A 15 8.90 -6.13 12.80
N LEU A 16 8.16 -5.13 12.30
CA LEU A 16 7.11 -5.32 11.29
C LEU A 16 7.64 -5.64 9.89
N LEU A 17 8.94 -5.50 9.68
CA LEU A 17 9.62 -5.86 8.43
C LEU A 17 10.96 -6.47 8.81
N LEU A 18 11.24 -7.72 8.47
CA LEU A 18 12.48 -8.41 8.79
C LEU A 18 13.53 -8.17 7.68
N SER A 19 14.68 -8.86 7.71
CA SER A 19 15.67 -8.74 6.64
C SER A 19 15.17 -9.35 5.33
N SER A 20 15.56 -8.77 4.19
CA SER A 20 15.11 -9.16 2.84
C SER A 20 15.59 -10.54 2.39
N GLU A 21 16.66 -11.08 2.98
CA GLU A 21 17.28 -12.37 2.61
C GLU A 21 16.33 -13.58 2.75
N ARG A 22 15.15 -13.41 3.35
CA ARG A 22 14.20 -14.50 3.60
C ARG A 22 13.21 -14.75 2.47
N ASN A 23 13.09 -13.85 1.50
CA ASN A 23 12.00 -13.88 0.51
C ASN A 23 12.50 -14.19 -0.90
N SER A 24 11.95 -15.23 -1.51
CA SER A 24 12.05 -15.44 -2.96
C SER A 24 10.93 -14.64 -3.64
N ILE A 25 11.16 -13.33 -3.79
CA ILE A 25 10.20 -12.41 -4.41
C ILE A 25 10.11 -12.71 -5.91
N ARG A 26 8.89 -12.95 -6.39
CA ARG A 26 8.62 -13.19 -7.82
C ARG A 26 7.87 -12.01 -8.42
N PHE A 27 8.45 -11.41 -9.46
CA PHE A 27 7.83 -10.33 -10.22
C PHE A 27 6.92 -10.88 -11.33
N GLU A 28 5.75 -10.29 -11.51
CA GLU A 28 4.78 -10.59 -12.55
C GLU A 28 4.22 -9.30 -13.13
N THR A 29 4.07 -9.25 -14.46
CA THR A 29 3.35 -8.16 -15.14
C THR A 29 1.90 -8.58 -15.31
N LEU A 30 0.98 -7.88 -14.64
CA LEU A 30 -0.46 -8.14 -14.76
C LEU A 30 -1.07 -7.38 -15.94
N LEU A 31 -0.61 -6.15 -16.18
CA LEU A 31 -0.95 -5.36 -17.35
C LEU A 31 0.32 -4.61 -17.80
N PRO A 32 0.80 -4.81 -19.03
CA PRO A 32 1.99 -4.15 -19.54
C PRO A 32 1.97 -2.65 -19.30
N ASP A 33 3.12 -2.13 -18.88
CA ASP A 33 3.38 -0.71 -18.62
C ASP A 33 2.52 -0.02 -17.55
N ARG A 34 1.63 -0.76 -16.87
CA ARG A 34 0.60 -0.19 -16.02
C ARG A 34 0.46 -0.87 -14.66
N ILE A 35 0.50 -2.20 -14.60
CA ILE A 35 0.20 -2.97 -13.38
C ILE A 35 1.14 -4.17 -13.21
N TRP A 36 1.75 -4.28 -12.04
CA TRP A 36 2.70 -5.33 -11.69
C TRP A 36 2.41 -5.91 -10.31
N ILE A 37 2.88 -7.14 -10.09
CA ILE A 37 2.74 -7.85 -8.83
C ILE A 37 4.11 -8.35 -8.39
N LEU A 38 4.46 -8.11 -7.14
CA LEU A 38 5.55 -8.80 -6.45
C LEU A 38 4.93 -9.80 -5.48
N HIS A 39 5.01 -11.08 -5.83
CA HIS A 39 4.58 -12.17 -4.97
C HIS A 39 5.60 -12.38 -3.85
N ASN A 40 5.12 -12.80 -2.67
CA ASN A 40 5.95 -13.09 -1.50
C ASN A 40 6.82 -11.90 -1.05
N PHE A 41 6.33 -10.67 -1.20
CA PHE A 41 7.05 -9.47 -0.77
C PHE A 41 7.20 -9.40 0.76
N LEU A 42 6.13 -9.74 1.48
CA LEU A 42 6.17 -10.01 2.92
C LEU A 42 6.05 -11.51 3.18
N THR A 43 6.70 -11.99 4.25
CA THR A 43 6.43 -13.33 4.78
C THR A 43 5.09 -13.38 5.51
N HIS A 44 4.60 -14.58 5.79
CA HIS A 44 3.45 -14.79 6.66
C HIS A 44 3.67 -14.13 8.04
N GLU A 45 4.86 -14.31 8.65
CA GLU A 45 5.18 -13.74 9.95
C GLU A 45 5.14 -12.20 9.95
N GLU A 46 5.62 -11.57 8.89
CA GLU A 46 5.56 -10.11 8.72
C GLU A 46 4.11 -9.64 8.56
N CYS A 47 3.31 -10.33 7.75
CA CYS A 47 1.88 -10.04 7.60
C CYS A 47 1.14 -10.13 8.93
N GLN A 48 1.37 -11.20 9.71
CA GLN A 48 0.76 -11.36 11.03
C GLN A 48 1.23 -10.30 12.02
N ALA A 49 2.51 -9.91 12.00
CA ALA A 49 3.02 -8.84 12.85
C ALA A 49 2.33 -7.49 12.54
N TRP A 50 2.12 -7.17 11.26
CA TRP A 50 1.35 -5.98 10.87
C TRP A 50 -0.11 -6.05 11.33
N ILE A 51 -0.78 -7.19 11.17
CA ILE A 51 -2.16 -7.36 11.61
C ILE A 51 -2.28 -7.23 13.13
N GLN A 52 -1.37 -7.85 13.89
CA GLN A 52 -1.36 -7.73 15.36
C GLN A 52 -1.17 -6.26 15.78
N TYR A 53 -0.22 -5.56 15.17
CA TYR A 53 -0.01 -4.13 15.41
C TYR A 53 -1.26 -3.31 15.10
N ILE A 54 -1.95 -3.60 13.98
CA ILE A 54 -3.20 -2.95 13.59
C ILE A 54 -4.31 -3.15 14.63
N GLU A 55 -4.45 -4.37 15.15
CA GLU A 55 -5.54 -4.72 16.07
C GLU A 55 -5.28 -4.32 17.53
N GLN A 56 -4.02 -4.23 17.95
CA GLN A 56 -3.66 -4.10 19.38
C GLN A 56 -2.97 -2.78 19.73
N ASP A 57 -2.15 -2.24 18.84
CA ASP A 57 -1.23 -1.14 19.17
C ASP A 57 -1.68 0.22 18.61
N ILE A 58 -2.63 0.24 17.67
CA ILE A 58 -3.14 1.48 17.06
C ILE A 58 -4.66 1.54 17.08
N THR A 59 -5.17 2.78 17.05
CA THR A 59 -6.57 3.05 16.78
C THR A 59 -6.73 3.42 15.31
N MET A 60 -7.49 2.62 14.56
CA MET A 60 -7.91 3.00 13.22
C MET A 60 -9.21 3.81 13.25
N TYR A 61 -9.34 4.79 12.36
CA TYR A 61 -10.53 5.63 12.28
C TYR A 61 -11.41 5.21 11.12
N LEU A 62 -12.72 5.09 11.36
CA LEU A 62 -13.68 4.83 10.29
C LEU A 62 -13.72 6.02 9.33
N THR A 63 -13.38 5.76 8.07
CA THR A 63 -13.58 6.68 6.95
C THR A 63 -14.82 6.24 6.21
N GLN A 64 -15.90 7.00 6.34
CA GLN A 64 -17.15 6.79 5.61
C GLN A 64 -17.46 8.02 4.75
N GLN A 65 -17.23 7.89 3.46
CA GLN A 65 -17.41 8.92 2.45
C GLN A 65 -18.51 8.49 1.48
N ARG A 66 -19.56 9.30 1.37
CA ARG A 66 -20.59 9.08 0.34
C ARG A 66 -20.06 9.49 -1.02
N GLY A 67 -20.35 8.67 -2.03
CA GLY A 67 -20.00 8.97 -3.41
C GLY A 67 -20.75 10.22 -3.92
N ASN A 68 -20.05 11.07 -4.67
CA ASN A 68 -20.62 12.19 -5.41
C ASN A 68 -19.75 12.49 -6.64
N LYS A 69 -20.07 13.55 -7.39
CA LYS A 69 -19.36 13.90 -8.64
C LYS A 69 -17.86 14.17 -8.49
N TYR A 70 -17.36 14.44 -7.28
CA TYR A 70 -15.95 14.74 -7.01
C TYR A 70 -15.25 13.64 -6.21
N TYR A 71 -16.01 12.83 -5.51
CA TYR A 71 -15.49 11.93 -4.50
C TYR A 71 -16.10 10.55 -4.67
N ALA A 72 -15.25 9.54 -4.81
CA ALA A 72 -15.69 8.15 -4.83
C ALA A 72 -16.26 7.74 -3.46
N GLN A 73 -17.24 6.84 -3.47
CA GLN A 73 -17.75 6.24 -2.24
C GLN A 73 -16.62 5.46 -1.55
N ARG A 74 -16.43 5.64 -0.25
CA ARG A 74 -15.43 4.89 0.52
C ARG A 74 -15.98 4.51 1.87
N GLU A 75 -15.74 3.28 2.26
CA GLU A 75 -15.96 2.81 3.61
C GLU A 75 -14.81 1.90 3.99
N CYS A 76 -14.00 2.32 4.97
CA CYS A 76 -12.89 1.54 5.52
C CYS A 76 -12.44 2.11 6.85
N TYR A 77 -11.76 1.31 7.67
CA TYR A 77 -10.93 1.85 8.74
C TYR A 77 -9.56 2.25 8.19
N ARG A 78 -9.05 3.40 8.63
CA ARG A 78 -7.79 3.97 8.16
C ARG A 78 -6.93 4.45 9.33
N PHE A 79 -5.63 4.20 9.21
CA PHE A 79 -4.59 4.86 9.98
C PHE A 79 -3.51 5.36 9.02
N GLN A 80 -2.82 6.46 9.34
CA GLN A 80 -1.70 6.92 8.55
C GLN A 80 -0.64 7.59 9.41
N ARG A 81 0.60 7.53 8.96
CA ARG A 81 1.76 8.08 9.66
C ARG A 81 2.89 8.34 8.66
N ASN A 82 3.60 9.44 8.86
CA ASN A 82 4.86 9.66 8.17
C ASN A 82 5.97 8.89 8.88
N ASP A 83 6.66 7.99 8.18
CA ASP A 83 7.77 7.20 8.69
C ASP A 83 8.83 6.99 7.61
N GLU A 84 9.90 7.78 7.68
CA GLU A 84 11.04 7.71 6.77
C GLU A 84 11.81 6.39 6.91
N SER A 85 11.92 5.86 8.13
CA SER A 85 12.68 4.63 8.40
C SER A 85 11.98 3.42 7.77
N MET A 86 10.69 3.24 8.04
CA MET A 86 9.94 2.11 7.49
C MET A 86 9.78 2.22 5.97
N SER A 87 9.48 3.41 5.44
CA SER A 87 9.38 3.62 3.98
C SER A 87 10.70 3.34 3.26
N HIS A 88 11.84 3.75 3.83
CA HIS A 88 13.16 3.41 3.30
C HIS A 88 13.40 1.90 3.28
N ARG A 89 13.03 1.18 4.34
CA ARG A 89 13.22 -0.29 4.39
C ARG A 89 12.32 -1.04 3.40
N ILE A 90 11.09 -0.56 3.19
CA ILE A 90 10.20 -1.09 2.14
C ILE A 90 10.84 -0.84 0.77
N TYR A 91 11.36 0.37 0.54
CA TYR A 91 12.03 0.72 -0.72
C TYR A 91 13.27 -0.13 -0.98
N GLU A 92 14.13 -0.35 0.01
CA GLU A 92 15.34 -1.17 -0.13
C GLU A 92 15.03 -2.63 -0.50
N ARG A 93 13.91 -3.19 -0.02
CA ARG A 93 13.46 -4.52 -0.44
C ARG A 93 12.88 -4.54 -1.86
N LEU A 94 12.36 -3.41 -2.33
CA LEU A 94 11.61 -3.28 -3.58
C LEU A 94 12.46 -2.83 -4.77
N ARG A 95 13.47 -1.98 -4.54
CA ARG A 95 14.20 -1.21 -5.55
C ARG A 95 14.72 -2.03 -6.73
N ASP A 96 15.27 -3.22 -6.49
CA ASP A 96 15.88 -4.04 -7.54
C ASP A 96 14.82 -4.65 -8.48
N HIS A 97 13.59 -4.81 -7.99
CA HIS A 97 12.45 -5.26 -8.80
C HIS A 97 11.79 -4.13 -9.57
N CYS A 98 12.05 -2.86 -9.23
CA CYS A 98 11.47 -1.70 -9.91
C CYS A 98 12.29 -1.23 -11.11
N GLN A 99 13.48 -1.78 -11.35
CA GLN A 99 14.34 -1.36 -12.48
C GLN A 99 13.72 -1.65 -13.84
N VAL A 100 12.78 -2.60 -13.91
CA VAL A 100 12.07 -3.00 -15.14
C VAL A 100 10.83 -2.15 -15.44
N LEU A 101 10.48 -1.20 -14.57
CA LEU A 101 9.33 -0.33 -14.80
C LEU A 101 9.64 0.67 -15.92
N PRO A 102 8.71 0.94 -16.85
CA PRO A 102 8.94 1.82 -18.00
C PRO A 102 9.03 3.31 -17.61
N LEU A 103 8.85 3.64 -16.33
CA LEU A 103 8.87 4.99 -15.79
C LEU A 103 10.28 5.46 -15.37
N GLY A 104 11.29 4.60 -15.52
CA GLY A 104 12.62 4.74 -14.93
C GLY A 104 12.69 4.16 -13.51
N PRO A 105 13.86 4.22 -12.84
CA PRO A 105 13.97 3.77 -11.46
C PRO A 105 13.31 4.79 -10.51
N PRO A 106 12.43 4.35 -9.59
CA PRO A 106 12.01 5.20 -8.47
C PRO A 106 13.22 5.52 -7.58
N ILE A 107 13.13 6.56 -6.77
CA ILE A 107 14.20 6.99 -5.87
C ILE A 107 13.92 6.66 -4.39
N MET A 108 12.65 6.52 -4.01
CA MET A 108 12.21 6.17 -2.65
C MET A 108 10.72 5.77 -2.64
N CYS A 109 10.27 5.22 -1.52
CA CYS A 109 8.85 5.18 -1.16
C CYS A 109 8.44 6.47 -0.43
N ASN A 110 7.22 6.94 -0.64
CA ASN A 110 6.63 8.06 0.09
C ASN A 110 6.58 7.74 1.61
N PRO A 111 7.11 8.60 2.50
CA PRO A 111 7.10 8.35 3.94
C PRO A 111 5.69 8.28 4.53
N ASN A 112 4.68 8.83 3.84
CA ASN A 112 3.29 8.74 4.26
C ASN A 112 2.72 7.33 4.05
N LEU A 113 2.95 6.46 5.03
CA LEU A 113 2.43 5.10 5.08
C LEU A 113 1.00 5.09 5.61
N ARG A 114 0.14 4.32 4.95
CA ARG A 114 -1.30 4.24 5.27
C ARG A 114 -1.69 2.79 5.48
N LEU A 115 -2.43 2.52 6.54
CA LEU A 115 -3.02 1.22 6.82
C LEU A 115 -4.52 1.29 6.58
N TYR A 116 -5.06 0.28 5.91
CA TYR A 116 -6.48 0.13 5.66
C TYR A 116 -6.97 -1.22 6.19
N LYS A 117 -8.16 -1.21 6.80
CA LYS A 117 -8.89 -2.41 7.21
C LYS A 117 -10.32 -2.32 6.66
N TYR A 118 -10.74 -3.35 5.94
CA TYR A 118 -12.08 -3.49 5.39
C TYR A 118 -12.73 -4.74 5.95
N THR A 119 -13.90 -4.57 6.58
CA THR A 119 -14.76 -5.67 7.01
C THR A 119 -15.86 -5.92 5.97
N LYS A 120 -16.69 -6.93 6.20
CA LYS A 120 -17.78 -7.30 5.27
C LYS A 120 -18.63 -6.08 4.85
N GLY A 121 -18.82 -5.91 3.55
CA GLY A 121 -19.57 -4.81 2.93
C GLY A 121 -18.74 -3.57 2.61
N MET A 122 -17.64 -3.34 3.32
CA MET A 122 -16.75 -2.20 3.11
C MET A 122 -16.05 -2.26 1.75
N SER A 123 -15.86 -1.10 1.12
CA SER A 123 -15.34 -0.97 -0.24
C SER A 123 -14.75 0.43 -0.49
N PHE A 124 -14.08 0.59 -1.63
CA PHE A 124 -13.70 1.89 -2.15
C PHE A 124 -14.06 1.96 -3.62
N GLY A 125 -15.06 2.77 -3.96
CA GLY A 125 -15.58 2.90 -5.32
C GLY A 125 -14.57 3.44 -6.31
N LYS A 126 -14.97 3.43 -7.58
CA LYS A 126 -14.16 3.84 -8.73
C LYS A 126 -13.53 5.22 -8.56
N HIS A 127 -12.22 5.29 -8.73
CA HIS A 127 -11.42 6.50 -8.64
C HIS A 127 -10.12 6.37 -9.43
N VAL A 128 -9.42 7.48 -9.57
CA VAL A 128 -8.01 7.54 -9.97
C VAL A 128 -7.18 8.04 -8.79
N ASP A 129 -5.93 7.59 -8.69
CA ASP A 129 -4.97 8.12 -7.73
C ASP A 129 -4.20 9.28 -8.39
N GLU A 130 -4.01 10.38 -7.65
CA GLU A 130 -3.27 11.56 -8.14
C GLU A 130 -1.80 11.54 -7.71
N SER A 131 -0.93 12.11 -8.54
CA SER A 131 0.47 12.35 -8.18
C SER A 131 0.58 13.40 -7.07
N GLN A 132 1.45 13.12 -6.09
CA GLN A 132 1.79 14.05 -5.01
C GLN A 132 3.22 14.54 -5.20
N VAL A 133 3.42 15.85 -5.12
CA VAL A 133 4.76 16.45 -5.07
C VAL A 133 5.35 16.20 -3.68
N ILE A 134 6.54 15.64 -3.63
CA ILE A 134 7.34 15.42 -2.43
C ILE A 134 8.46 16.46 -2.43
N PRO A 135 8.37 17.53 -1.61
CA PRO A 135 9.30 18.66 -1.66
C PRO A 135 10.75 18.22 -1.50
N GLY A 136 11.61 18.64 -2.44
CA GLY A 136 13.03 18.30 -2.45
C GLY A 136 13.39 16.94 -3.06
N TRP A 137 12.39 16.10 -3.39
CA TRP A 137 12.62 14.75 -3.91
C TRP A 137 12.06 14.54 -5.31
N GLY A 138 10.79 14.90 -5.55
CA GLY A 138 10.15 14.71 -6.85
C GLY A 138 8.64 14.52 -6.75
N LYS A 139 8.06 13.58 -7.50
CA LYS A 139 6.62 13.29 -7.47
C LYS A 139 6.30 11.80 -7.43
N THR A 140 5.18 11.43 -6.80
CA THR A 140 4.72 10.04 -6.79
C THR A 140 4.12 9.66 -8.15
N ARG A 141 4.45 8.48 -8.68
CA ARG A 141 3.93 8.00 -9.99
C ARG A 141 3.33 6.59 -9.97
N VAL A 142 3.56 5.82 -8.91
CA VAL A 142 3.07 4.45 -8.79
C VAL A 142 2.51 4.24 -7.38
N THR A 143 1.27 3.78 -7.28
CA THR A 143 0.69 3.33 -6.01
C THR A 143 1.27 1.97 -5.64
N VAL A 144 1.61 1.80 -4.37
CA VAL A 144 2.08 0.54 -3.79
C VAL A 144 1.05 0.03 -2.78
N LEU A 145 0.41 -1.12 -3.06
CA LEU A 145 -0.53 -1.78 -2.15
C LEU A 145 0.03 -3.13 -1.72
N ILE A 146 0.40 -3.26 -0.45
CA ILE A 146 0.87 -4.51 0.16
C ILE A 146 -0.30 -5.15 0.90
N TYR A 147 -0.72 -6.32 0.47
CA TYR A 147 -1.85 -7.04 1.04
C TYR A 147 -1.36 -7.88 2.21
N LEU A 148 -1.89 -7.58 3.41
CA LEU A 148 -1.48 -8.26 4.64
C LEU A 148 -2.33 -9.50 4.93
N SER A 149 -3.37 -9.74 4.13
CA SER A 149 -4.36 -10.81 4.36
C SER A 149 -5.11 -11.16 3.08
N GLU A 150 -5.70 -12.35 3.07
CA GLU A 150 -6.66 -12.78 2.06
C GLU A 150 -8.11 -12.55 2.55
N CYS A 151 -9.04 -12.37 1.61
CA CYS A 151 -10.46 -12.26 1.92
C CYS A 151 -11.33 -12.74 0.76
N GLN A 152 -12.59 -13.09 1.03
CA GLN A 152 -13.57 -13.32 -0.03
C GLN A 152 -14.06 -11.98 -0.57
N GLY A 153 -14.08 -11.80 -1.90
CA GLY A 153 -14.33 -10.49 -2.50
C GLY A 153 -13.10 -9.59 -2.37
N GLY A 154 -13.30 -8.29 -2.15
CA GLY A 154 -12.19 -7.39 -1.82
C GLY A 154 -11.19 -7.10 -2.95
N ALA A 155 -11.44 -7.56 -4.17
CA ALA A 155 -10.54 -7.37 -5.31
C ALA A 155 -10.22 -5.90 -5.59
N THR A 156 -9.00 -5.61 -6.00
CA THR A 156 -8.67 -4.32 -6.63
C THR A 156 -8.89 -4.48 -8.12
N SER A 157 -9.94 -3.86 -8.63
CA SER A 157 -10.44 -4.01 -10.00
C SER A 157 -10.14 -2.76 -10.79
N PHE A 158 -9.69 -2.92 -12.03
CA PHE A 158 -9.36 -1.84 -12.97
C PHE A 158 -10.33 -1.86 -14.15
N GLU A 159 -10.54 -0.72 -14.81
CA GLU A 159 -11.45 -0.58 -15.96
C GLU A 159 -11.11 -1.51 -17.15
N SER A 160 -9.87 -1.97 -17.26
CA SER A 160 -9.37 -2.89 -18.30
C SER A 160 -9.82 -4.35 -18.16
N ASN A 161 -10.85 -4.63 -17.36
CA ASN A 161 -11.25 -5.99 -16.92
C ASN A 161 -10.13 -6.76 -16.19
N VAL A 162 -9.09 -6.05 -15.76
CA VAL A 162 -8.01 -6.59 -14.94
C VAL A 162 -8.39 -6.46 -13.48
N ALA A 163 -8.16 -7.51 -12.70
CA ALA A 163 -8.38 -7.46 -11.27
C ALA A 163 -7.30 -8.25 -10.53
N PHE A 164 -6.92 -7.74 -9.36
CA PHE A 164 -6.07 -8.43 -8.41
C PHE A 164 -6.89 -8.89 -7.21
N LEU A 165 -6.91 -10.20 -6.96
CA LEU A 165 -7.53 -10.78 -5.76
C LEU A 165 -6.56 -10.65 -4.58
N PRO A 166 -7.03 -10.24 -3.38
CA PRO A 166 -6.17 -10.09 -2.21
C PRO A 166 -5.42 -11.39 -1.90
N LYS A 167 -4.09 -11.31 -1.93
CA LYS A 167 -3.17 -12.42 -1.64
C LYS A 167 -2.23 -11.97 -0.53
N GLU A 168 -2.17 -12.73 0.57
CA GLU A 168 -1.28 -12.40 1.69
C GLU A 168 0.18 -12.28 1.22
N GLY A 169 0.86 -11.24 1.68
CA GLY A 169 2.26 -10.97 1.39
C GLY A 169 2.54 -10.43 -0.01
N ALA A 170 1.55 -10.37 -0.89
CA ALA A 170 1.72 -9.82 -2.23
C ALA A 170 1.69 -8.30 -2.21
N MET A 171 2.49 -7.69 -3.09
CA MET A 171 2.47 -6.26 -3.38
C MET A 171 1.93 -6.05 -4.80
N LEU A 172 0.90 -5.22 -4.93
CA LEU A 172 0.39 -4.72 -6.20
C LEU A 172 0.94 -3.32 -6.44
N LEU A 173 1.53 -3.13 -7.61
CA LEU A 173 2.00 -1.85 -8.13
C LEU A 173 1.11 -1.44 -9.29
N HIS A 174 0.60 -0.21 -9.28
CA HIS A 174 -0.05 0.34 -10.46
C HIS A 174 0.27 1.81 -10.65
N VAL A 175 0.42 2.24 -11.91
CA VAL A 175 0.68 3.65 -12.22
C VAL A 175 -0.48 4.54 -11.78
N HIS A 176 -0.17 5.77 -11.40
CA HIS A 176 -1.15 6.79 -11.05
C HIS A 176 -0.78 8.17 -11.61
N GLY A 177 -1.66 9.17 -11.46
CA GLY A 177 -1.57 10.45 -12.17
C GLY A 177 -2.14 10.37 -13.59
N ASP A 178 -1.50 10.99 -14.57
CA ASP A 178 -2.01 11.10 -15.95
C ASP A 178 -2.20 9.74 -16.65
N ASP A 179 -1.47 8.74 -16.21
CA ASP A 179 -1.51 7.36 -16.73
C ASP A 179 -2.40 6.42 -15.89
N CYS A 180 -3.07 6.94 -14.85
CA CYS A 180 -3.85 6.13 -13.92
C CYS A 180 -5.04 5.46 -14.61
N LEU A 181 -5.19 4.17 -14.37
CA LEU A 181 -6.41 3.45 -14.73
C LEU A 181 -7.45 3.68 -13.63
N GLU A 182 -8.69 3.97 -14.01
CA GLU A 182 -9.80 3.96 -13.05
C GLU A 182 -9.86 2.59 -12.37
N HIS A 183 -9.89 2.62 -11.04
CA HIS A 183 -9.87 1.41 -10.24
C HIS A 183 -10.72 1.54 -8.98
N GLU A 184 -11.07 0.39 -8.41
CA GLU A 184 -11.90 0.29 -7.20
C GLU A 184 -11.45 -0.88 -6.32
N GLY A 185 -11.64 -0.74 -5.02
CA GLY A 185 -11.65 -1.84 -4.06
C GLY A 185 -13.05 -2.41 -3.95
N LYS A 186 -13.29 -3.56 -4.58
CA LYS A 186 -14.58 -4.28 -4.53
C LYS A 186 -14.97 -4.62 -3.09
N PRO A 187 -16.28 -4.76 -2.79
CA PRO A 187 -16.74 -5.10 -1.45
C PRO A 187 -16.14 -6.40 -0.90
N VAL A 188 -15.73 -6.37 0.37
CA VAL A 188 -15.38 -7.59 1.10
C VAL A 188 -16.66 -8.39 1.38
N LYS A 189 -16.69 -9.66 0.98
CA LYS A 189 -17.83 -10.58 1.17
C LYS A 189 -17.67 -11.47 2.41
N GLY A 190 -16.43 -11.77 2.80
CA GLY A 190 -16.08 -12.58 3.97
C GLY A 190 -14.61 -12.44 4.34
N GLY A 191 -14.29 -12.63 5.62
CA GLY A 191 -12.97 -12.31 6.18
C GLY A 191 -12.77 -10.81 6.41
N ILE A 192 -11.51 -10.41 6.61
CA ILE A 192 -11.10 -9.00 6.78
C ILE A 192 -9.93 -8.74 5.84
N LYS A 193 -9.98 -7.64 5.08
CA LYS A 193 -8.92 -7.21 4.18
C LYS A 193 -8.08 -6.13 4.86
N TYR A 194 -6.80 -6.41 5.04
CA TYR A 194 -5.78 -5.49 5.53
C TYR A 194 -4.80 -5.12 4.42
N ILE A 195 -4.49 -3.82 4.29
CA ILE A 195 -3.56 -3.29 3.29
C ILE A 195 -2.63 -2.27 3.94
N LEU A 196 -1.34 -2.36 3.64
CA LEU A 196 -0.38 -1.27 3.81
C LEU A 196 -0.16 -0.58 2.45
N ARG A 197 -0.27 0.75 2.43
CA ARG A 197 -0.06 1.57 1.24
C ARG A 197 1.10 2.55 1.43
N THR A 198 1.88 2.69 0.38
CA THR A 198 2.78 3.82 0.09
C THR A 198 2.69 4.14 -1.41
N ASP A 199 3.55 5.02 -1.91
CA ASP A 199 3.63 5.39 -3.32
C ASP A 199 5.12 5.52 -3.70
N LEU A 200 5.51 5.13 -4.91
CA LEU A 200 6.88 5.32 -5.40
C LEU A 200 7.10 6.74 -5.90
N VAL A 201 8.16 7.37 -5.41
CA VAL A 201 8.60 8.71 -5.77
C VAL A 201 9.65 8.61 -6.87
N TYR A 202 9.51 9.47 -7.87
CA TYR A 202 10.44 9.61 -8.98
C TYR A 202 11.00 11.02 -8.95
N ALA A 203 12.30 11.15 -9.25
CA ALA A 203 12.93 12.44 -9.44
C ALA A 203 12.22 13.24 -10.56
N ASN A 204 12.27 14.56 -10.45
CA ASN A 204 11.75 15.46 -11.48
C ASN A 204 12.57 15.39 -12.77
#